data_AF-J2JXK1-F1
#
_entry.id   AF-J2JXK1-F1
#
_cell.length_a   1.000
_cell.length_b   1.000
_cell.length_c   1.000
_cell.angle_alpha   90.00
_cell.angle_beta   90.00
_cell.angle_gamma   90.00
#
_symmetry.space_group_name_H-M   'P 1'
#
loop_
_entity.id
_entity.type
_entity.pdbx_description
1 polymer ?
#
loop_
_entity_poly.entity_id
_entity_poly.type
_entity_poly.pdbx_seq_one_letter_code
_entity_poly.pdbx_strand_id
1 'polypeptide(L)'
;MFKINLANSFFYVFIKYIIFFFILAFIGNRFNNAVIDKTETSLKMFQLTFKYILTVLLYSIPLILVFGFIVYFILKMKRGLYFMLSIVLFFIVEYIFYTYFYSPSDKLLGLYNTVIGVIILGLFFHKTIRSKFIGS
;
A
#
# COMPACT_ATOMS: atom_id res chain seq x y z
N MET A 1 -3.62 6.51 16.89
CA MET A 1 -4.99 6.27 16.38
C MET A 1 -5.43 7.52 15.66
N PHE A 2 -5.66 7.43 14.36
CA PHE A 2 -5.84 8.60 13.52
C PHE A 2 -7.30 9.02 13.38
N LYS A 3 -7.52 10.33 13.40
CA LYS A 3 -8.80 10.94 13.06
C LYS A 3 -9.03 10.83 11.55
N ILE A 4 -10.29 10.74 11.12
CA ILE A 4 -10.62 10.76 9.69
C ILE A 4 -10.35 12.17 9.15
N ASN A 5 -9.27 12.33 8.42
CA ASN A 5 -9.00 13.49 7.59
C ASN A 5 -8.22 13.05 6.35
N LEU A 6 -8.08 13.95 5.38
CA LEU A 6 -7.43 13.64 4.12
C LEU A 6 -5.96 13.26 4.34
N ALA A 7 -5.22 14.06 5.12
CA ALA A 7 -3.81 13.84 5.41
C ALA A 7 -3.52 12.44 6.01
N ASN A 8 -4.31 12.01 6.99
CA ASN A 8 -4.15 10.70 7.63
C ASN A 8 -4.51 9.55 6.69
N SER A 9 -5.44 9.76 5.75
CA SER A 9 -5.79 8.76 4.74
C SER A 9 -4.66 8.60 3.74
N PHE A 10 -4.06 9.69 3.29
CA PHE A 10 -2.88 9.68 2.44
C PHE A 10 -1.66 9.09 3.15
N PHE A 11 -1.45 9.46 4.41
CA PHE A 11 -0.37 8.92 5.23
C PHE A 11 -0.51 7.41 5.45
N TYR A 12 -1.74 6.92 5.67
CA TYR A 12 -2.04 5.48 5.71
C TYR A 12 -1.61 4.79 4.41
N VAL A 13 -2.03 5.31 3.25
CA VAL A 13 -1.69 4.71 1.95
C VAL A 13 -0.19 4.78 1.67
N PHE A 14 0.47 5.88 2.04
CA PHE A 14 1.92 6.04 1.94
C PHE A 14 2.68 4.98 2.76
N ILE A 15 2.37 4.85 4.05
CA ILE A 15 3.02 3.87 4.93
C ILE A 15 2.78 2.44 4.43
N LYS A 16 1.55 2.15 3.99
CA LYS A 16 1.22 0.86 3.38
C LYS A 16 2.12 0.55 2.19
N TYR A 17 2.24 1.48 1.24
CA TYR A 17 3.06 1.25 0.05
C TYR A 17 4.54 1.15 0.39
N ILE A 18 5.06 1.93 1.34
CA ILE A 18 6.45 1.76 1.81
C ILE A 18 6.69 0.35 2.32
N ILE A 19 5.84 -0.15 3.22
CA ILE A 19 5.98 -1.49 3.80
C ILE A 19 5.87 -2.56 2.72
N PHE A 20 4.88 -2.41 1.83
CA PHE A 20 4.69 -3.33 0.72
C PHE A 20 5.90 -3.38 -0.22
N PHE A 21 6.41 -2.22 -0.66
CA PHE A 21 7.56 -2.18 -1.55
C PHE A 21 8.86 -2.63 -0.88
N PHE A 22 9.01 -2.40 0.42
CA PHE A 22 10.12 -2.94 1.18
C PHE A 22 10.10 -4.46 1.14
N ILE A 23 8.96 -5.09 1.43
CA ILE A 23 8.81 -6.56 1.35
C ILE A 23 9.06 -7.05 -0.09
N LEU A 24 8.50 -6.36 -1.08
CA LEU A 24 8.67 -6.68 -2.49
C LEU A 24 10.14 -6.66 -2.93
N ALA A 25 10.97 -5.78 -2.36
CA ALA A 25 12.38 -5.70 -2.70
C ALA A 25 13.13 -7.02 -2.40
N PHE A 26 12.72 -7.73 -1.35
CA PHE A 26 13.32 -9.01 -0.96
C PHE A 26 12.64 -10.23 -1.59
N ILE A 27 11.37 -10.13 -1.98
CA ILE A 27 10.68 -11.22 -2.67
C ILE A 27 11.25 -11.40 -4.08
N GLY A 28 11.60 -12.63 -4.42
CA GLY A 28 12.09 -13.00 -5.75
C GLY A 28 13.43 -12.36 -6.12
N ASN A 29 14.27 -12.03 -5.13
CA ASN A 29 15.60 -11.44 -5.30
C ASN A 29 15.60 -10.14 -6.14
N ARG A 30 14.50 -9.39 -6.15
CA ARG A 30 14.36 -8.18 -6.98
C ARG A 30 15.43 -7.13 -6.66
N PHE A 31 15.72 -6.91 -5.38
CA PHE A 31 16.79 -5.99 -4.97
C PHE A 31 18.17 -6.50 -5.40
N ASN A 32 18.44 -7.79 -5.25
CA ASN A 32 19.72 -8.38 -5.66
C ASN A 32 19.94 -8.22 -7.16
N ASN A 33 18.94 -8.59 -7.96
CA ASN A 33 19.00 -8.49 -9.43
C ASN A 33 19.10 -7.04 -9.92
N ALA A 34 18.51 -6.09 -9.18
CA ALA A 34 18.50 -4.67 -9.55
C ALA A 34 19.74 -3.91 -9.08
N VAL A 35 20.32 -4.31 -7.95
CA VAL A 35 21.40 -3.61 -7.27
C VAL A 35 22.63 -4.50 -7.18
N ILE A 36 22.59 -5.57 -6.38
CA ILE A 36 23.78 -6.37 -6.01
C ILE A 36 24.47 -6.97 -7.25
N ASP A 37 23.73 -7.62 -8.14
CA ASP A 37 24.28 -8.31 -9.30
C ASP A 37 24.90 -7.35 -10.33
N LYS A 38 24.59 -6.05 -10.23
CA LYS A 38 25.05 -5.00 -11.14
C LYS A 38 26.12 -4.11 -10.49
N THR A 39 26.62 -4.49 -9.32
CA THR A 39 27.59 -3.70 -8.57
C THR A 39 28.99 -4.30 -8.62
N GLU A 40 29.95 -3.44 -8.96
CA GLU A 40 31.38 -3.74 -8.93
C GLU A 40 32.10 -2.92 -7.84
N THR A 41 31.49 -1.82 -7.38
CA THR A 41 32.05 -0.89 -6.38
C THR A 41 30.98 -0.40 -5.42
N SER A 42 31.39 0.01 -4.21
CA SER A 42 30.51 0.55 -3.18
C SER A 42 29.76 1.82 -3.62
N LEU A 43 30.41 2.69 -4.41
CA LEU A 43 29.79 3.89 -4.97
C LEU A 43 28.67 3.55 -5.96
N LYS A 44 28.90 2.56 -6.84
CA LYS A 44 27.87 2.06 -7.78
C LYS A 44 26.71 1.41 -7.02
N MET A 45 26.98 0.73 -5.92
CA MET A 45 25.96 0.14 -5.05
C MET A 45 25.06 1.18 -4.40
N PHE A 46 25.64 2.26 -3.88
CA PHE A 46 24.87 3.38 -3.35
C PHE A 46 23.98 4.02 -4.43
N GLN A 47 24.53 4.28 -5.62
CA GLN A 47 23.78 4.87 -6.74
C GLN A 47 22.61 3.99 -7.19
N LEU A 48 22.83 2.68 -7.34
CA LEU A 48 21.79 1.73 -7.76
C LEU A 48 20.71 1.56 -6.68
N THR A 49 21.10 1.52 -5.40
CA THR A 49 20.16 1.49 -4.27
C THR A 49 19.29 2.74 -4.25
N PHE A 50 19.91 3.92 -4.36
CA PHE A 50 19.18 5.19 -4.37
C PHE A 50 18.23 5.27 -5.57
N LYS A 51 18.70 4.87 -6.77
CA LYS A 51 17.87 4.81 -7.97
C LYS A 51 16.69 3.85 -7.81
N TYR A 52 16.90 2.69 -7.21
CA TYR A 52 15.84 1.73 -6.93
C TYR A 52 14.77 2.32 -6.02
N ILE A 53 15.18 2.88 -4.87
CA ILE A 53 14.27 3.50 -3.90
C ILE A 53 13.50 4.66 -4.55
N LEU A 54 14.21 5.54 -5.27
CA LEU A 54 13.60 6.69 -5.94
C LEU A 54 12.58 6.26 -7.00
N THR A 55 12.91 5.23 -7.78
CA THR A 55 12.00 4.66 -8.78
C THR A 55 10.73 4.17 -8.10
N VAL A 56 10.86 3.33 -7.08
CA VAL A 56 9.72 2.80 -6.31
C VAL A 56 8.85 3.92 -5.73
N LEU A 57 9.46 4.93 -5.12
CA LEU A 57 8.73 6.07 -4.55
C LEU A 57 7.99 6.85 -5.63
N LEU A 58 8.60 7.13 -6.79
CA LEU A 58 7.95 7.84 -7.89
C LEU A 58 6.75 7.06 -8.45
N TYR A 59 6.90 5.75 -8.66
CA TYR A 59 5.78 4.90 -9.12
C TYR A 59 4.66 4.77 -8.09
N SER A 60 4.96 4.97 -6.80
CA SER A 60 3.96 4.94 -5.73
C SER A 60 3.08 6.19 -5.67
N ILE A 61 3.55 7.34 -6.17
CA ILE A 61 2.81 8.62 -6.12
C ILE A 61 1.41 8.51 -6.72
N PRO A 62 1.20 8.06 -7.98
CA PRO A 62 -0.14 7.98 -8.55
C PRO A 62 -1.06 7.04 -7.75
N LEU A 63 -0.52 5.93 -7.23
CA LEU A 63 -1.27 4.99 -6.39
C LEU A 63 -1.70 5.64 -5.07
N ILE A 64 -0.80 6.38 -4.43
CA ILE A 64 -1.10 7.11 -3.19
C ILE A 64 -2.16 8.17 -3.43
N LEU A 65 -2.06 8.95 -4.51
CA LEU A 65 -3.02 9.98 -4.85
C LEU A 65 -4.42 9.35 -5.06
N VAL A 66 -4.53 8.37 -5.94
CA VAL A 66 -5.83 7.75 -6.30
C VAL A 66 -6.44 7.03 -5.10
N PHE A 67 -5.69 6.11 -4.47
CA PHE A 67 -6.23 5.31 -3.38
C PHE A 67 -6.37 6.10 -2.08
N GLY A 68 -5.57 7.15 -1.86
CA GLY A 68 -5.71 8.05 -0.72
C GLY A 68 -7.07 8.75 -0.67
N PHE A 69 -7.55 9.24 -1.82
CA PHE A 69 -8.90 9.82 -1.92
C PHE A 69 -10.00 8.78 -1.70
N ILE A 70 -9.89 7.61 -2.34
CA ILE A 70 -10.91 6.56 -2.22
C ILE A 70 -11.04 6.11 -0.74
N VAL A 71 -9.92 5.85 -0.08
CA VAL A 71 -9.91 5.46 1.34
C VAL A 71 -10.49 6.55 2.23
N TYR A 72 -10.17 7.82 1.96
CA TYR A 72 -10.75 8.95 2.71
C TYR A 72 -12.28 8.94 2.65
N PHE A 73 -12.87 8.76 1.47
CA PHE A 73 -14.33 8.73 1.32
C PHE A 73 -14.95 7.50 1.99
N ILE A 74 -14.33 6.33 1.87
CA ILE A 74 -14.78 5.10 2.55
C ILE A 74 -14.77 5.30 4.07
N LEU A 75 -13.67 5.83 4.63
CA LEU A 75 -13.55 6.08 6.06
C LEU A 75 -14.59 7.09 6.58
N LYS A 76 -15.06 8.03 5.75
CA LYS A 76 -16.07 9.03 6.11
C LYS A 76 -17.50 8.46 6.19
N MET A 77 -17.75 7.25 5.67
CA MET A 77 -19.07 6.62 5.72
C MET A 77 -19.51 6.37 7.16
N LYS A 78 -20.75 6.76 7.49
CA LYS A 78 -21.29 6.64 8.87
C LYS A 78 -21.80 5.23 9.18
N ARG A 79 -22.48 4.58 8.23
CA ARG A 79 -23.09 3.26 8.42
C ARG A 79 -22.05 2.16 8.26
N GLY A 80 -21.94 1.27 9.25
CA GLY A 80 -20.98 0.16 9.27
C GLY A 80 -21.08 -0.77 8.07
N LEU A 81 -22.31 -1.12 7.64
CA LEU A 81 -22.52 -2.00 6.48
C LEU A 81 -21.94 -1.42 5.17
N TYR A 82 -22.23 -0.15 4.87
CA TYR A 82 -21.69 0.51 3.67
C TYR A 82 -20.17 0.66 3.74
N PHE A 83 -19.63 0.92 4.93
CA PHE A 83 -18.19 0.94 5.15
C PHE A 83 -17.56 -0.43 4.83
N MET A 84 -18.12 -1.52 5.36
CA MET A 84 -17.59 -2.88 5.12
C MET A 84 -17.64 -3.28 3.65
N LEU A 85 -18.77 -3.06 2.98
CA LEU A 85 -18.90 -3.38 1.56
C LEU A 85 -17.90 -2.57 0.72
N SER A 86 -17.75 -1.28 1.02
CA SER A 86 -16.85 -0.41 0.26
C SER A 86 -15.37 -0.74 0.49
N ILE A 87 -14.98 -1.08 1.72
CA ILE A 87 -13.58 -1.43 2.01
C ILE A 87 -13.20 -2.79 1.42
N VAL A 88 -14.12 -3.77 1.41
CA VAL A 88 -13.91 -5.05 0.74
C VAL A 88 -13.76 -4.83 -0.77
N LEU A 89 -14.68 -4.06 -1.37
CA LEU A 89 -14.60 -3.71 -2.80
C LEU A 89 -13.30 -2.98 -3.14
N PHE A 90 -12.87 -2.05 -2.30
CA PHE A 90 -11.59 -1.35 -2.45
C PHE A 90 -10.41 -2.31 -2.52
N PHE A 91 -10.32 -3.27 -1.59
CA PHE A 91 -9.22 -4.24 -1.58
C PHE A 91 -9.27 -5.22 -2.77
N ILE A 92 -10.47 -5.58 -3.25
CA ILE A 92 -10.62 -6.38 -4.47
C ILE A 92 -10.12 -5.61 -5.68
N VAL A 93 -10.55 -4.36 -5.85
CA VAL A 93 -10.12 -3.50 -6.96
C VAL A 93 -8.62 -3.28 -6.92
N GLU A 94 -8.07 -3.02 -5.74
CA GLU A 94 -6.63 -2.83 -5.57
C GLU A 94 -5.83 -4.11 -5.86
N TYR A 95 -6.33 -5.27 -5.42
CA TYR A 95 -5.73 -6.57 -5.76
C TYR A 95 -5.69 -6.78 -7.27
N ILE A 96 -6.80 -6.51 -7.97
CA ILE A 96 -6.90 -6.64 -9.44
C ILE A 96 -5.94 -5.64 -10.10
N PHE A 97 -5.98 -4.37 -9.71
CA PHE A 97 -5.10 -3.33 -10.24
C PHE A 97 -3.64 -3.74 -10.11
N TYR A 98 -3.23 -4.18 -8.93
CA TYR A 98 -1.85 -4.58 -8.71
C TYR A 98 -1.47 -5.83 -9.50
N THR A 99 -2.31 -6.87 -9.45
CA THR A 99 -2.02 -8.16 -10.08
C THR A 99 -1.92 -8.03 -11.59
N TYR A 100 -2.82 -7.29 -12.25
CA TYR A 100 -2.83 -7.23 -13.71
C TYR A 100 -1.96 -6.13 -14.31
N PHE A 101 -1.80 -4.98 -13.63
CA PHE A 101 -1.00 -3.88 -14.18
C PHE A 101 0.47 -3.89 -13.74
N TYR A 102 0.79 -4.42 -12.55
CA TYR A 102 2.14 -4.32 -11.98
C TYR A 102 2.84 -5.67 -11.78
N SER A 103 2.10 -6.77 -11.64
CA SER A 103 2.69 -8.09 -11.40
C SER A 103 1.91 -9.25 -12.04
N PRO A 104 1.75 -9.28 -13.38
CA PRO A 104 0.97 -10.32 -14.05
C PRO A 104 1.57 -11.73 -13.90
N SER A 105 2.88 -11.82 -13.64
CA SER A 105 3.59 -13.10 -13.48
C SER A 105 3.48 -13.71 -12.09
N ASP A 106 3.21 -12.91 -11.05
CA ASP A 106 3.13 -13.40 -9.67
C ASP A 106 1.93 -12.78 -8.94
N LYS A 107 0.89 -13.60 -8.80
CA LYS A 107 -0.38 -13.25 -8.16
C LYS A 107 -0.25 -13.12 -6.63
N LEU A 108 0.78 -13.73 -6.02
CA LEU A 108 0.99 -13.64 -4.57
C LEU A 108 1.33 -12.21 -4.14
N LEU A 109 1.91 -11.40 -5.03
CA LEU A 109 2.23 -10.01 -4.72
C LEU A 109 0.99 -9.15 -4.49
N GLY A 110 -0.10 -9.39 -5.24
CA GLY A 110 -1.39 -8.76 -4.99
C GLY A 110 -1.93 -9.11 -3.60
N LEU A 111 -1.80 -10.39 -3.21
CA LEU A 111 -2.24 -10.87 -1.89
C LEU A 111 -1.46 -10.21 -0.76
N TYR A 112 -0.13 -10.10 -0.87
CA TYR A 112 0.68 -9.40 0.12
C TYR A 112 0.25 -7.94 0.29
N ASN A 113 0.00 -7.22 -0.82
CA ASN A 113 -0.48 -5.84 -0.77
C ASN A 113 -1.82 -5.72 -0.02
N THR A 114 -2.75 -6.64 -0.28
CA THR A 114 -4.05 -6.68 0.41
C THR A 114 -3.89 -6.96 1.90
N VAL A 115 -3.12 -7.98 2.28
CA VAL A 115 -2.91 -8.36 3.70
C VAL A 115 -2.27 -7.22 4.48
N ILE A 116 -1.20 -6.62 3.94
CA ILE A 116 -0.52 -5.48 4.56
C ILE A 116 -1.49 -4.31 4.70
N GLY A 117 -2.29 -4.04 3.68
CA GLY A 117 -3.30 -2.99 3.72
C GLY A 117 -4.33 -3.18 4.82
N VAL A 118 -4.89 -4.39 4.96
CA VAL A 118 -5.87 -4.71 6.01
C VAL A 118 -5.27 -4.52 7.40
N ILE A 119 -4.04 -5.00 7.63
CA ILE A 119 -3.34 -4.86 8.91
C ILE A 119 -3.14 -3.39 9.26
N ILE A 120 -2.57 -2.59 8.34
CA ILE A 120 -2.28 -1.17 8.60
C ILE A 120 -3.57 -0.37 8.78
N LEU A 121 -4.63 -0.69 8.03
CA LEU A 121 -5.94 -0.05 8.17
C LEU A 121 -6.48 -0.27 9.58
N GLY A 122 -6.41 -1.51 10.07
CA GLY A 122 -6.76 -1.87 11.44
C GLY A 122 -5.93 -1.09 12.46
N LEU A 123 -4.60 -1.09 12.34
CA LEU A 123 -3.71 -0.40 13.28
C LEU A 123 -4.02 1.11 13.36
N PHE A 124 -4.18 1.78 12.22
CA PHE A 124 -4.32 3.23 12.18
C PHE A 124 -5.73 3.70 12.56
N PHE A 125 -6.76 2.96 12.15
CA PHE A 125 -8.16 3.37 12.25
C PHE A 125 -9.06 2.46 13.10
N HIS A 126 -8.54 1.52 13.90
CA HIS A 126 -9.39 0.59 14.68
C HIS A 126 -10.51 1.25 15.50
N LYS A 127 -10.28 2.36 16.23
CA LYS A 127 -11.39 2.98 16.99
C LYS A 127 -12.41 3.64 16.07
N THR A 128 -11.96 4.21 14.96
CA THR A 128 -12.82 4.78 13.92
C THR A 128 -13.68 3.71 13.24
N ILE A 129 -13.13 2.52 13.04
CA ILE A 129 -13.87 1.37 12.50
C ILE A 129 -14.87 0.89 13.54
N ARG A 130 -14.42 0.66 14.78
CA ARG A 130 -15.24 0.19 15.89
C ARG A 130 -16.45 1.09 16.15
N SER A 131 -16.29 2.42 16.10
CA SER A 131 -17.40 3.35 16.36
C SER A 131 -18.54 3.24 15.34
N LYS A 132 -18.30 2.73 14.13
CA LYS A 132 -19.32 2.56 13.08
C LYS A 132 -20.30 1.42 13.35
N PHE A 133 -19.98 0.53 14.30
CA PHE A 133 -20.78 -0.67 14.63
C PHE A 133 -21.34 -0.64 16.05
N ILE A 134 -20.92 0.31 16.89
CA ILE A 134 -21.38 0.43 18.28
C ILE A 134 -22.53 1.44 18.42
N GLY A 135 -22.67 2.36 17.46
CA GLY A 135 -23.73 3.38 17.46
C GLY A 135 -24.62 3.34 16.21
N SER A 136 -24.72 2.19 15.55
CA SER A 136 -25.55 1.97 14.35
C SER A 136 -26.84 1.22 14.69
#